data_AF-A0A7C3A0U2-F1
#
_entry.id   AF-A0A7C3A0U2-F1
#
_cell.length_a   1.000
_cell.length_b   1.000
_cell.length_c   1.000
_cell.angle_alpha   90.00
_cell.angle_beta   90.00
_cell.angle_gamma   90.00
#
_symmetry.space_group_name_H-M   'P 1'
#
loop_
_entity.id
_entity.type
_entity.pdbx_description
1 polymer ?
#
loop_
_entity_poly.entity_id
_entity_poly.type
_entity_poly.pdbx_seq_one_letter_code
_entity_poly.pdbx_strand_id
1 'polypeptide(L)'
;MILEFHHCSSCYFEDRRPSNRIDPATISDRQERREFADVVVVFVCAELYDGREEINDAVAELMAHSDMIGRRTIVLCPNVHLSKDNAPEKQAVALIDALELAMLERGFAVERLSFGYHKRFGMECNGNVGSIVGRRFYGSPEKQFLRLLTRLGVCLPESMPADVPNWARTMIERQLKVLHNRRETYDVARQMLNEQLDATGQSELWTVMLFEGERMPMEDYLSDLYRIIEDYPDVRVHRAMNLSVAGFSNAARHLFRKYPEAIKSGRLRIYNSRVSDIEFLLSRSAVLLAFPAKPKKHGSHAGEISFGIYCKDDEFARNLIHWYRAFLVDGHYGWIRTEAELNTVINALEEETFQREHEPD
;
A
#
# COMPACT_ATOMS: atom_id res chain seq x y z
N MET A 1 6.25 -1.32 -11.15
CA MET A 1 5.66 -1.07 -12.49
C MET A 1 4.36 -1.83 -12.60
N ILE A 2 3.31 -1.23 -13.15
CA ILE A 2 2.01 -1.89 -13.40
C ILE A 2 1.73 -1.91 -14.89
N LEU A 3 1.31 -3.07 -15.40
CA LEU A 3 0.82 -3.27 -16.75
C LEU A 3 -0.62 -3.82 -16.71
N GLU A 4 -1.50 -3.21 -17.49
CA GLU A 4 -2.84 -3.74 -17.75
C GLU A 4 -3.00 -4.00 -19.25
N PHE A 5 -3.14 -5.25 -19.61
CA PHE A 5 -3.20 -5.75 -20.98
C PHE A 5 -4.66 -5.83 -21.42
N HIS A 6 -4.96 -5.34 -22.62
CA HIS A 6 -6.26 -5.44 -23.26
C HIS A 6 -6.09 -5.93 -24.70
N HIS A 7 -6.65 -7.09 -25.00
CA HIS A 7 -6.72 -7.59 -26.36
C HIS A 7 -7.94 -7.01 -27.07
N CYS A 8 -7.69 -6.16 -28.07
CA CYS A 8 -8.73 -5.38 -28.74
C CYS A 8 -8.83 -5.73 -30.23
N SER A 9 -10.05 -6.01 -30.69
CA SER A 9 -10.35 -6.09 -32.13
C SER A 9 -10.24 -4.72 -32.79
N SER A 10 -10.66 -3.67 -32.08
CA SER A 10 -10.57 -2.28 -32.51
C SER A 10 -10.34 -1.35 -31.33
N CYS A 11 -9.53 -0.30 -31.53
CA CYS A 11 -9.45 0.80 -30.57
C CYS A 11 -9.04 2.11 -31.24
N TYR A 12 -9.36 3.23 -30.60
CA TYR A 12 -8.89 4.55 -31.00
C TYR A 12 -8.49 5.38 -29.79
N PHE A 13 -7.52 6.29 -29.99
CA PHE A 13 -7.05 7.24 -28.99
C PHE A 13 -6.88 8.62 -29.62
N GLU A 14 -7.35 9.66 -28.94
CA GLU A 14 -7.28 11.05 -29.40
C GLU A 14 -6.83 11.95 -28.24
N ASP A 15 -5.74 12.69 -28.45
CA ASP A 15 -5.29 13.69 -27.49
C ASP A 15 -6.24 14.88 -27.44
N ARG A 16 -6.68 15.20 -26.23
CA ARG A 16 -7.54 16.35 -25.96
C ARG A 16 -6.69 17.50 -25.42
N ARG A 17 -6.77 17.76 -24.12
CA ARG A 17 -6.01 18.83 -23.46
C ARG A 17 -4.75 18.26 -22.81
N PRO A 18 -3.61 18.97 -22.86
CA PRO A 18 -2.44 18.61 -22.06
C PRO A 18 -2.80 18.65 -20.57
N SER A 19 -2.13 17.83 -19.77
CA SER A 19 -2.23 17.84 -18.32
C SER A 19 -1.63 19.14 -17.78
N ASN A 20 -2.29 19.73 -16.78
CA ASN A 20 -1.77 20.86 -16.01
C ASN A 20 -1.10 20.42 -14.69
N ARG A 21 -0.95 19.11 -14.46
CA ARG A 21 -0.43 18.52 -13.21
C ARG A 21 1.01 18.01 -13.28
N ILE A 22 1.67 18.14 -14.44
CA ILE A 22 3.04 17.67 -14.67
C ILE A 22 3.88 18.76 -15.33
N ASP A 23 5.20 18.65 -15.23
CA ASP A 23 6.12 19.55 -15.93
C ASP A 23 5.82 19.56 -17.44
N PRO A 24 5.47 20.72 -18.04
CA PRO A 24 5.20 20.85 -19.47
C PRO A 24 6.33 20.31 -20.36
N ALA A 25 7.58 20.31 -19.88
CA ALA A 25 8.73 19.78 -20.61
C ALA A 25 8.71 18.25 -20.76
N THR A 26 7.87 17.54 -20.00
CA THR A 26 7.70 16.07 -20.08
C THR A 26 6.52 15.64 -20.94
N ILE A 27 5.68 16.60 -21.37
CA ILE A 27 4.55 16.35 -22.25
C ILE A 27 5.12 16.09 -23.65
N SER A 28 4.76 14.95 -24.25
CA SER A 28 5.21 14.63 -25.60
C SER A 28 4.50 15.49 -26.65
N ASP A 29 4.91 15.39 -27.91
CA ASP A 29 4.15 16.00 -28.99
C ASP A 29 2.72 15.44 -29.04
N ARG A 30 1.78 16.33 -29.38
CA ARG A 30 0.37 15.97 -29.51
C ARG A 30 0.20 15.03 -30.69
N GLN A 31 -0.51 13.92 -30.46
CA GLN A 31 -0.92 13.00 -31.50
C GLN A 31 -2.37 13.29 -31.92
N GLU A 32 -2.62 13.30 -33.22
CA GLU A 32 -3.99 13.26 -33.73
C GLU A 32 -4.65 11.90 -33.41
N ARG A 33 -5.94 11.77 -33.73
CA ARG A 33 -6.65 10.51 -33.51
C ARG A 33 -5.92 9.35 -34.20
N ARG A 34 -5.50 8.37 -33.41
CA ARG A 34 -4.92 7.12 -33.87
C ARG A 34 -5.94 6.00 -33.73
N GLU A 35 -5.98 5.12 -34.72
CA GLU A 35 -6.84 3.93 -34.72
C GLU A 35 -5.99 2.69 -34.91
N PHE A 36 -6.37 1.62 -34.23
CA PHE A 36 -5.69 0.34 -34.26
C PHE A 36 -6.70 -0.79 -34.37
N ALA A 37 -6.34 -1.84 -35.10
CA ALA A 37 -7.14 -3.04 -35.26
C ALA A 37 -6.29 -4.27 -34.89
N ASP A 38 -6.91 -5.23 -34.21
CA ASP A 38 -6.30 -6.48 -33.73
C ASP A 38 -4.95 -6.25 -32.99
N VAL A 39 -5.01 -5.54 -31.86
CA VAL A 39 -3.85 -5.12 -31.09
C VAL A 39 -3.93 -5.54 -29.62
N VAL A 40 -2.78 -5.49 -28.94
CA VAL A 40 -2.70 -5.56 -27.48
C VAL A 40 -2.42 -4.16 -26.95
N VAL A 41 -3.43 -3.51 -26.39
CA VAL A 41 -3.25 -2.26 -25.67
C VAL A 41 -2.70 -2.58 -24.28
N VAL A 42 -1.62 -1.92 -23.90
CA VAL A 42 -0.98 -2.09 -22.59
C VAL A 42 -1.00 -0.74 -21.90
N PHE A 43 -1.87 -0.58 -20.91
CA PHE A 43 -1.78 0.57 -20.02
C PHE A 43 -0.58 0.40 -19.09
N VAL A 44 0.34 1.35 -19.15
CA VAL A 44 1.62 1.31 -18.42
C VAL A 44 1.63 2.38 -17.34
N CYS A 45 1.93 1.98 -16.11
CA CYS A 45 2.17 2.89 -14.99
C CYS A 45 3.54 2.61 -14.38
N ALA A 46 4.43 3.59 -14.47
CA ALA A 46 5.71 3.58 -13.77
C ALA A 46 5.51 4.06 -12.33
N GLU A 47 6.08 3.33 -11.39
CA GLU A 47 6.00 3.58 -9.95
C GLU A 47 7.37 4.00 -9.39
N LEU A 48 7.36 4.63 -8.22
CA LEU A 48 8.57 4.97 -7.46
C LEU A 48 9.52 3.78 -7.37
N TYR A 49 10.82 3.99 -7.56
CA TYR A 49 11.85 2.95 -7.52
C TYR A 49 11.82 1.91 -8.65
N ASP A 50 10.93 2.05 -9.63
CA ASP A 50 11.03 1.25 -10.86
C ASP A 50 12.34 1.59 -11.60
N GLY A 51 12.96 0.56 -12.15
CA GLY A 51 14.20 0.65 -12.88
C GLY A 51 14.34 -0.47 -13.91
N ARG A 52 15.60 -0.83 -14.21
CA ARG A 52 15.92 -1.82 -15.25
C ARG A 52 15.36 -3.21 -14.95
N GLU A 53 15.33 -3.59 -13.68
CA GLU A 53 14.79 -4.88 -13.22
C GLU A 53 13.31 -5.02 -13.60
N GLU A 54 12.48 -4.04 -13.23
CA GLU A 54 11.04 -4.07 -13.52
C GLU A 54 10.75 -3.99 -15.03
N ILE A 55 11.60 -3.30 -15.80
CA ILE A 55 11.53 -3.32 -17.26
C ILE A 55 11.79 -4.74 -17.79
N ASN A 56 12.81 -5.43 -17.30
CA ASN A 56 13.12 -6.78 -17.75
C ASN A 56 11.97 -7.75 -17.44
N ASP A 57 11.39 -7.66 -16.24
CA ASP A 57 10.24 -8.48 -15.84
C ASP A 57 8.99 -8.15 -16.68
N ALA A 58 8.72 -6.86 -16.90
CA ALA A 58 7.64 -6.38 -17.76
C ALA A 58 7.77 -6.91 -19.19
N VAL A 59 8.99 -6.89 -19.75
CA VAL A 59 9.28 -7.42 -21.08
C VAL A 59 9.07 -8.93 -21.11
N ALA A 60 9.55 -9.68 -20.11
CA ALA A 60 9.36 -11.12 -20.05
C ALA A 60 7.87 -11.50 -20.01
N GLU A 61 7.07 -10.77 -19.23
CA GLU A 61 5.62 -10.96 -19.17
C GLU A 61 4.93 -10.59 -20.49
N LEU A 62 5.30 -9.47 -21.13
CA LEU A 62 4.77 -9.07 -22.44
C LEU A 62 5.06 -10.12 -23.52
N MET A 63 6.27 -10.70 -23.52
CA MET A 63 6.63 -11.77 -24.43
C MET A 63 5.79 -13.02 -24.17
N ALA A 64 5.72 -13.49 -22.92
CA ALA A 64 4.96 -14.68 -22.55
C ALA A 64 3.47 -14.51 -22.87
N HIS A 65 2.91 -13.33 -22.60
CA HIS A 65 1.53 -13.01 -22.93
C HIS A 65 1.31 -13.00 -24.44
N SER A 66 2.19 -12.34 -25.20
CA SER A 66 2.10 -12.28 -26.66
C SER A 66 2.25 -13.64 -27.33
N ASP A 67 3.11 -14.52 -26.82
CA ASP A 67 3.26 -15.89 -27.31
C ASP A 67 2.00 -16.73 -27.05
N MET A 68 1.29 -16.49 -25.94
CA MET A 68 0.04 -17.17 -25.61
C MET A 68 -1.12 -16.74 -26.51
N ILE A 69 -1.27 -15.44 -26.79
CA ILE A 69 -2.42 -14.93 -27.54
C ILE A 69 -2.15 -14.78 -29.04
N GLY A 70 -0.88 -14.81 -29.45
CA GLY A 70 -0.41 -14.55 -30.82
C GLY A 70 0.19 -13.15 -30.96
N ARG A 71 1.31 -13.05 -31.70
CA ARG A 71 2.04 -11.79 -31.92
C ARG A 71 1.16 -10.77 -32.63
N ARG A 72 0.86 -9.69 -31.94
CA ARG A 72 0.13 -8.50 -32.42
C ARG A 72 0.95 -7.26 -32.16
N THR A 73 0.54 -6.15 -32.78
CA THR A 73 1.07 -4.84 -32.40
C THR A 73 0.71 -4.53 -30.97
N ILE A 74 1.70 -4.10 -30.20
CA ILE A 74 1.57 -3.69 -28.80
C ILE A 74 1.41 -2.18 -28.77
N VAL A 75 0.29 -1.68 -28.24
CA VAL A 75 0.04 -0.26 -28.08
C VAL A 75 0.33 0.13 -26.63
N LEU A 76 1.47 0.78 -26.38
CA LEU A 76 1.81 1.26 -25.04
C LEU A 76 1.05 2.57 -24.75
N CYS A 77 0.18 2.53 -23.76
CA CYS A 77 -0.60 3.67 -23.30
C CYS A 77 -0.15 4.11 -21.90
N PRO A 78 0.59 5.22 -21.75
CA PRO A 78 0.91 5.76 -20.43
C PRO A 78 -0.36 6.06 -19.63
N ASN A 79 -0.48 5.50 -18.42
CA ASN A 79 -1.63 5.69 -17.54
C ASN A 79 -1.22 5.75 -16.07
N VAL A 80 -1.13 6.97 -15.55
CA VAL A 80 -0.73 7.24 -14.15
C VAL A 80 -1.77 6.76 -13.11
N HIS A 81 -3.01 6.48 -13.51
CA HIS A 81 -4.09 6.18 -12.56
C HIS A 81 -4.06 4.74 -12.02
N LEU A 82 -3.17 3.88 -12.53
CA LEU A 82 -3.05 2.50 -12.04
C LEU A 82 -2.36 2.43 -10.66
N SER A 83 -1.61 3.47 -10.27
CA SER A 83 -0.93 3.54 -8.98
C SER A 83 -1.16 4.85 -8.23
N LYS A 84 -0.97 4.79 -6.91
CA LYS A 84 -0.83 5.96 -6.04
C LYS A 84 0.65 6.32 -5.80
N ASP A 85 1.57 5.42 -6.11
CA ASP A 85 3.02 5.56 -5.88
C ASP A 85 3.74 5.87 -7.19
N ASN A 86 3.24 6.84 -7.94
CA ASN A 86 3.70 7.12 -9.30
C ASN A 86 5.16 7.59 -9.32
N ALA A 87 5.93 7.11 -10.28
CA ALA A 87 7.26 7.65 -10.53
C ALA A 87 7.16 9.13 -10.92
N PRO A 88 8.17 9.96 -10.57
CA PRO A 88 8.31 11.31 -11.12
C PRO A 88 8.21 11.30 -12.64
N GLU A 89 7.60 12.32 -13.23
CA GLU A 89 7.23 12.36 -14.64
C GLU A 89 8.42 12.10 -15.59
N LYS A 90 9.60 12.65 -15.29
CA LYS A 90 10.83 12.42 -16.07
C LYS A 90 11.27 10.96 -16.04
N GLN A 91 11.17 10.32 -14.86
CA GLN A 91 11.48 8.91 -14.71
C GLN A 91 10.44 8.04 -15.41
N ALA A 92 9.15 8.38 -15.29
CA ALA A 92 8.08 7.65 -15.95
C ALA A 92 8.26 7.64 -17.47
N VAL A 93 8.55 8.79 -18.08
CA VAL A 93 8.86 8.89 -19.51
C VAL A 93 10.04 8.00 -19.87
N ALA A 94 11.16 8.13 -19.15
CA ALA A 94 12.37 7.34 -19.43
C ALA A 94 12.15 5.82 -19.31
N LEU A 95 11.36 5.37 -18.33
CA LEU A 95 11.06 3.95 -18.14
C LEU A 95 10.15 3.40 -19.23
N ILE A 96 9.15 4.19 -19.66
CA ILE A 96 8.25 3.79 -20.75
C ILE A 96 9.01 3.75 -22.08
N ASP A 97 9.90 4.72 -22.34
CA ASP A 97 10.77 4.72 -23.52
C ASP A 97 11.71 3.50 -23.53
N ALA A 98 12.27 3.17 -22.36
CA ALA A 98 13.13 1.99 -22.22
C ALA A 98 12.37 0.67 -22.41
N LEU A 99 11.10 0.61 -21.99
CA LEU A 99 10.22 -0.54 -22.24
C LEU A 99 9.90 -0.69 -23.74
N GLU A 100 9.56 0.41 -24.41
CA GLU A 100 9.35 0.44 -25.86
C GLU A 100 10.56 -0.09 -26.62
N LEU A 101 11.74 0.48 -26.35
CA LEU A 101 13.00 0.10 -26.99
C LEU A 101 13.32 -1.40 -26.76
N ALA A 102 13.18 -1.87 -25.52
CA ALA A 102 13.47 -3.26 -25.18
C ALA A 102 12.54 -4.27 -25.90
N MET A 103 11.29 -3.89 -26.19
CA MET A 103 10.35 -4.70 -26.95
C MET A 103 10.65 -4.65 -28.47
N LEU A 104 11.00 -3.48 -29.00
CA LEU A 104 11.43 -3.33 -30.41
C LEU A 104 12.69 -4.17 -30.71
N GLU A 105 13.68 -4.16 -29.81
CA GLU A 105 14.90 -4.98 -29.91
C GLU A 105 14.61 -6.49 -29.97
N ARG A 106 13.48 -6.93 -29.41
CA ARG A 106 13.02 -8.33 -29.44
C ARG A 106 12.14 -8.65 -30.66
N GLY A 107 12.00 -7.71 -31.58
CA GLY A 107 11.26 -7.88 -32.84
C GLY A 107 9.75 -7.79 -32.69
N PHE A 108 9.24 -7.13 -31.66
CA PHE A 108 7.82 -6.82 -31.54
C PHE A 108 7.48 -5.51 -32.27
N ALA A 109 6.29 -5.45 -32.87
CA ALA A 109 5.74 -4.19 -33.35
C ALA A 109 5.16 -3.43 -32.15
N VAL A 110 5.69 -2.25 -31.86
CA VAL A 110 5.29 -1.43 -30.71
C VAL A 110 4.90 -0.05 -31.19
N GLU A 111 3.79 0.44 -30.67
CA GLU A 111 3.25 1.77 -30.94
C GLU A 111 3.02 2.47 -29.61
N ARG A 112 3.68 3.60 -29.37
CA ARG A 112 3.52 4.37 -28.14
C ARG A 112 2.58 5.55 -28.33
N LEU A 113 1.62 5.68 -27.42
CA LEU A 113 0.76 6.85 -27.33
C LEU A 113 1.46 7.98 -26.57
N SER A 114 1.10 9.22 -26.89
CA SER A 114 1.65 10.42 -26.26
C SER A 114 1.51 10.43 -24.74
N PHE A 115 2.51 10.96 -24.05
CA PHE A 115 2.53 11.12 -22.60
C PHE A 115 1.96 12.49 -22.20
N GLY A 116 1.22 12.54 -21.09
CA GLY A 116 0.82 13.82 -20.48
C GLY A 116 -0.44 14.48 -21.02
N TYR A 117 -1.28 13.77 -21.80
CA TYR A 117 -2.55 14.28 -22.28
C TYR A 117 -3.75 13.60 -21.63
N HIS A 118 -4.82 14.37 -21.41
CA HIS A 118 -6.15 13.78 -21.31
C HIS A 118 -6.52 13.20 -22.67
N LYS A 119 -6.84 11.91 -22.72
CA LYS A 119 -7.20 11.20 -23.95
C LYS A 119 -8.68 10.87 -23.96
N ARG A 120 -9.30 11.05 -25.12
CA ARG A 120 -10.55 10.38 -25.45
C ARG A 120 -10.18 9.08 -26.15
N PHE A 121 -10.75 7.97 -25.72
CA PHE A 121 -10.48 6.68 -26.35
C PHE A 121 -11.72 5.79 -26.35
N GLY A 122 -11.71 4.81 -27.23
CA GLY A 122 -12.69 3.73 -27.26
C GLY A 122 -12.00 2.42 -27.63
N MET A 123 -12.42 1.33 -27.01
CA MET A 123 -11.81 0.01 -27.17
C MET A 123 -12.90 -1.04 -27.24
N GLU A 124 -12.77 -1.95 -28.19
CA GLU A 124 -13.58 -3.15 -28.32
C GLU A 124 -12.71 -4.34 -27.95
N CYS A 125 -12.91 -4.88 -26.75
CA CYS A 125 -12.13 -6.01 -26.24
C CYS A 125 -12.75 -7.33 -26.69
N ASN A 126 -11.91 -8.30 -27.08
CA ASN A 126 -12.37 -9.60 -27.60
C ASN A 126 -13.12 -10.47 -26.58
N GLY A 127 -13.02 -10.15 -25.28
CA GLY A 127 -13.84 -10.73 -24.22
C GLY A 127 -13.55 -12.20 -23.87
N ASN A 128 -12.51 -12.80 -24.46
CA ASN A 128 -12.08 -14.16 -24.13
C ASN A 128 -11.21 -14.20 -22.85
N VAL A 129 -11.02 -15.40 -22.28
CA VAL A 129 -10.13 -15.58 -21.11
C VAL A 129 -8.72 -15.11 -21.47
N GLY A 130 -8.19 -14.18 -20.69
CA GLY A 130 -6.89 -13.55 -20.99
C GLY A 130 -6.98 -12.31 -21.88
N SER A 131 -8.17 -11.88 -22.33
CA SER A 131 -8.35 -10.59 -23.02
C SER A 131 -8.01 -9.39 -22.14
N ILE A 132 -8.16 -9.53 -20.82
CA ILE A 132 -7.82 -8.48 -19.85
C ILE A 132 -6.99 -9.10 -18.75
N VAL A 133 -5.77 -8.62 -18.57
CA VAL A 133 -4.83 -9.13 -17.58
C VAL A 133 -4.18 -7.94 -16.87
N GLY A 134 -4.04 -8.01 -15.54
CA GLY A 134 -3.27 -7.05 -14.76
C GLY A 134 -2.02 -7.69 -14.18
N ARG A 135 -0.89 -6.97 -14.22
CA ARG A 135 0.39 -7.38 -13.64
C ARG A 135 1.06 -6.22 -12.93
N ARG A 136 1.67 -6.50 -11.79
CA ARG A 136 2.49 -5.55 -11.04
C ARG A 136 3.83 -6.18 -10.70
N PHE A 137 4.90 -5.46 -11.01
CA PHE A 137 6.28 -5.84 -10.79
C PHE A 137 6.80 -5.04 -9.59
N TYR A 138 7.18 -5.75 -8.54
CA TYR A 138 7.54 -5.17 -7.24
C TYR A 138 9.05 -4.95 -7.06
N GLY A 139 9.87 -5.59 -7.89
CA GLY A 139 11.33 -5.55 -7.80
C GLY A 139 11.90 -6.28 -6.60
N SER A 140 13.18 -6.06 -6.37
CA SER A 140 13.94 -6.57 -5.22
C SER A 140 13.32 -6.22 -3.85
N PRO A 141 13.59 -7.03 -2.80
CA PRO A 141 13.14 -6.76 -1.44
C PRO A 141 13.51 -5.36 -0.93
N GLU A 142 14.68 -4.84 -1.31
CA GLU A 142 15.16 -3.51 -0.93
C GLU A 142 14.28 -2.40 -1.50
N LYS A 143 13.84 -2.53 -2.76
CA LYS A 143 12.91 -1.58 -3.38
C LYS A 143 11.53 -1.64 -2.74
N GLN A 144 11.05 -2.84 -2.41
CA GLN A 144 9.77 -3.00 -1.70
C GLN A 144 9.82 -2.32 -0.33
N PHE A 145 10.96 -2.46 0.36
CA PHE A 145 11.20 -1.78 1.63
C PHE A 145 11.30 -0.25 1.49
N LEU A 146 11.95 0.26 0.43
CA LEU A 146 11.96 1.70 0.14
C LEU A 146 10.56 2.25 -0.15
N ARG A 147 9.76 1.56 -0.95
CA ARG A 147 8.36 1.93 -1.21
C ARG A 147 7.60 2.08 0.11
N LEU A 148 7.80 1.13 1.01
CA LEU A 148 7.23 1.21 2.35
C LEU A 148 7.72 2.47 3.07
N LEU A 149 9.04 2.64 3.27
CA LEU A 149 9.58 3.76 4.04
C LEU A 149 9.09 5.11 3.49
N THR A 150 8.96 5.23 2.18
CA THR A 150 8.46 6.45 1.53
C THR A 150 6.98 6.67 1.74
N ARG A 151 6.15 5.62 1.70
CA ARG A 151 4.74 5.72 2.12
C ARG A 151 4.59 6.11 3.59
N LEU A 152 5.52 5.69 4.44
CA LEU A 152 5.57 6.10 5.85
C LEU A 152 6.13 7.52 6.05
N GLY A 153 6.56 8.20 5.00
CA GLY A 153 7.18 9.52 5.10
C GLY A 153 8.56 9.50 5.77
N VAL A 154 9.18 8.32 5.83
CA VAL A 154 10.47 8.08 6.49
C VAL A 154 11.64 8.26 5.52
N CYS A 155 11.45 7.89 4.24
CA CYS A 155 12.40 8.15 3.16
C CYS A 155 11.78 9.09 2.13
N LEU A 156 12.63 9.85 1.45
CA LEU A 156 12.18 10.68 0.34
C LEU A 156 11.92 9.80 -0.90
N PRO A 157 10.98 10.18 -1.77
CA PRO A 157 10.70 9.47 -3.01
C PRO A 157 11.94 9.27 -3.91
N GLU A 158 12.92 10.17 -3.81
CA GLU A 158 14.14 10.19 -4.62
C GLU A 158 15.26 9.28 -4.07
N SER A 159 15.07 8.67 -2.89
CA SER A 159 16.09 7.83 -2.26
C SER A 159 16.39 6.57 -3.06
N MET A 160 17.64 6.38 -3.53
CA MET A 160 18.04 5.13 -4.15
C MET A 160 18.16 4.01 -3.11
N PRO A 161 18.15 2.71 -3.52
CA PRO A 161 18.49 1.60 -2.61
C PRO A 161 19.83 1.79 -1.88
N ALA A 162 20.78 2.48 -2.51
CA ALA A 162 22.04 2.84 -1.88
C ALA A 162 21.91 3.99 -0.85
N ASP A 163 20.90 4.84 -0.95
CA ASP A 163 20.70 6.03 -0.08
C ASP A 163 19.82 5.73 1.15
N VAL A 164 19.48 4.46 1.34
CA VAL A 164 18.74 3.98 2.51
C VAL A 164 19.44 4.49 3.78
N PRO A 165 18.72 5.15 4.73
CA PRO A 165 19.29 5.60 5.99
C PRO A 165 20.06 4.48 6.68
N ASN A 166 21.16 4.79 7.38
CA ASN A 166 22.00 3.74 8.00
C ASN A 166 21.20 2.77 8.88
N TRP A 167 20.23 3.27 9.67
CA TRP A 167 19.35 2.41 10.48
C TRP A 167 18.45 1.49 9.63
N ALA A 168 18.09 1.90 8.42
CA ALA A 168 17.28 1.13 7.47
C ALA A 168 18.15 0.11 6.70
N ARG A 169 19.45 0.38 6.50
CA ARG A 169 20.42 -0.63 5.99
C ARG A 169 20.62 -1.75 7.00
N THR A 170 20.63 -1.44 8.31
CA THR A 170 20.72 -2.45 9.38
C THR A 170 19.61 -3.51 9.28
N MET A 171 18.44 -3.14 8.75
CA MET A 171 17.32 -4.07 8.57
C MET A 171 17.54 -5.04 7.40
N ILE A 172 18.09 -4.54 6.30
CA ILE A 172 18.42 -5.34 5.10
C ILE A 172 19.54 -6.33 5.43
N GLU A 173 20.54 -5.88 6.20
CA GLU A 173 21.75 -6.67 6.43
C GLU A 173 21.61 -7.73 7.54
N ARG A 174 20.61 -7.64 8.44
CA ARG A 174 20.63 -8.48 9.64
C ARG A 174 19.37 -9.17 10.13
N GLN A 175 18.14 -8.85 9.72
CA GLN A 175 16.98 -9.53 10.31
C GLN A 175 15.61 -9.31 9.65
N LEU A 176 15.55 -8.72 8.46
CA LEU A 176 14.28 -8.53 7.76
C LEU A 176 13.78 -9.84 7.14
N LYS A 177 12.65 -10.33 7.63
CA LYS A 177 11.94 -11.47 7.06
C LYS A 177 10.68 -10.97 6.34
N VAL A 178 10.64 -11.15 5.02
CA VAL A 178 9.43 -10.98 4.23
C VAL A 178 8.54 -12.21 4.44
N LEU A 179 7.28 -11.97 4.80
CA LEU A 179 6.28 -13.00 5.06
C LEU A 179 5.33 -13.03 3.86
N HIS A 180 5.38 -14.12 3.09
CA HIS A 180 4.80 -14.16 1.74
C HIS A 180 3.29 -14.42 1.72
N ASN A 181 2.72 -14.76 2.88
CA ASN A 181 1.30 -15.05 3.00
C ASN A 181 0.76 -14.63 4.36
N ARG A 182 -0.57 -14.57 4.42
CA ARG A 182 -1.34 -14.24 5.62
C ARG A 182 -0.94 -15.12 6.80
N ARG A 183 -0.89 -16.44 6.63
CA ARG A 183 -0.59 -17.40 7.72
C ARG A 183 0.75 -17.10 8.40
N GLU A 184 1.82 -16.92 7.62
CA GLU A 184 3.13 -16.57 8.15
C GLU A 184 3.12 -15.26 8.93
N THR A 185 2.36 -14.27 8.45
CA THR A 185 2.21 -12.98 9.13
C THR A 185 1.53 -13.13 10.49
N TYR A 186 0.47 -13.94 10.55
CA TYR A 186 -0.24 -14.26 11.80
C TYR A 186 0.63 -15.04 12.79
N ASP A 187 1.36 -16.04 12.31
CA ASP A 187 2.22 -16.87 13.17
C ASP A 187 3.31 -16.02 13.84
N VAL A 188 3.91 -15.09 13.10
CA VAL A 188 4.89 -14.14 13.64
C VAL A 188 4.24 -13.15 14.62
N ALA A 189 3.05 -12.63 14.30
CA ALA A 189 2.33 -11.74 15.23
C ALA A 189 2.06 -12.43 16.56
N ARG A 190 1.59 -13.68 16.53
CA ARG A 190 1.34 -14.50 17.71
C ARG A 190 2.61 -14.75 18.51
N GLN A 191 3.71 -15.07 17.83
CA GLN A 191 5.01 -15.22 18.49
C GLN A 191 5.41 -13.94 19.21
N MET A 192 5.29 -12.78 18.56
CA MET A 192 5.61 -11.49 19.18
C MET A 192 4.75 -11.19 20.41
N LEU A 193 3.45 -11.51 20.37
CA LEU A 193 2.56 -11.37 21.53
C LEU A 193 2.98 -12.28 22.68
N ASN A 194 3.25 -13.56 22.41
CA ASN A 194 3.70 -14.51 23.41
C ASN A 194 5.06 -14.07 24.02
N GLU A 195 5.97 -13.54 23.21
CA GLU A 195 7.23 -12.96 23.72
C GLU A 195 6.98 -11.77 24.67
N GLN A 196 5.89 -11.02 24.53
CA GLN A 196 5.51 -9.99 25.50
C GLN A 196 4.96 -10.57 26.80
N LEU A 197 4.34 -11.76 26.77
CA LEU A 197 3.84 -12.45 27.96
C LEU A 197 5.00 -12.93 28.84
N ASP A 198 6.08 -13.38 28.20
CA ASP A 198 7.27 -13.90 28.87
C ASP A 198 8.24 -12.79 29.32
N ALA A 199 8.02 -11.55 28.89
CA ALA A 199 8.91 -10.42 29.19
C ALA A 199 8.68 -9.87 30.61
N THR A 200 9.70 -9.95 31.47
CA THR A 200 9.68 -9.34 32.81
C THR A 200 9.89 -7.81 32.74
N GLY A 201 8.95 -7.00 33.25
CA GLY A 201 9.12 -5.53 33.40
C GLY A 201 8.02 -4.68 32.77
N GLN A 202 8.29 -3.38 32.54
CA GLN A 202 7.37 -2.42 31.86
C GLN A 202 7.30 -2.66 30.34
N SER A 203 6.77 -3.81 29.94
CA SER A 203 6.51 -4.13 28.55
C SER A 203 5.48 -3.16 27.97
N GLU A 204 5.78 -2.64 26.78
CA GLU A 204 4.86 -1.78 26.03
C GLU A 204 4.64 -2.44 24.67
N LEU A 205 3.38 -2.50 24.26
CA LEU A 205 2.95 -3.02 22.98
C LEU A 205 2.25 -1.90 22.21
N TRP A 206 2.60 -1.69 20.95
CA TRP A 206 1.93 -0.74 20.08
C TRP A 206 1.28 -1.46 18.92
N THR A 207 0.00 -1.17 18.67
CA THR A 207 -0.77 -1.79 17.59
C THR A 207 -1.48 -0.73 16.76
N VAL A 208 -1.51 -0.93 15.44
CA VAL A 208 -2.36 -0.15 14.52
C VAL A 208 -3.24 -1.10 13.75
N MET A 209 -4.57 -0.92 13.86
CA MET A 209 -5.62 -1.56 13.05
C MET A 209 -5.56 -3.09 12.88
N LEU A 210 -4.64 -3.79 13.55
CA LEU A 210 -4.29 -5.18 13.28
C LEU A 210 -5.51 -6.10 13.34
N PHE A 211 -5.83 -6.67 12.19
CA PHE A 211 -6.82 -7.72 11.98
C PHE A 211 -8.27 -7.36 12.35
N GLU A 212 -8.57 -6.10 12.63
CA GLU A 212 -9.92 -5.66 12.94
C GLU A 212 -10.72 -5.42 11.66
N GLY A 213 -11.46 -6.43 11.21
CA GLY A 213 -12.29 -6.31 10.01
C GLY A 213 -12.20 -7.49 9.05
N GLU A 214 -11.37 -8.49 9.35
CA GLU A 214 -11.40 -9.74 8.60
C GLU A 214 -12.68 -10.53 8.87
N ARG A 215 -13.33 -11.02 7.79
CA ARG A 215 -14.59 -11.76 7.88
C ARG A 215 -14.47 -13.12 8.56
N MET A 216 -13.27 -13.72 8.50
CA MET A 216 -12.94 -15.01 9.11
C MET A 216 -11.49 -14.94 9.59
N PRO A 217 -11.21 -14.38 10.78
CA PRO A 217 -9.88 -14.41 11.35
C PRO A 217 -9.41 -15.87 11.51
N MET A 218 -8.20 -16.18 11.03
CA MET A 218 -7.59 -17.50 11.19
C MET A 218 -7.07 -17.62 12.63
N GLU A 219 -7.81 -18.35 13.49
CA GLU A 219 -7.55 -18.46 14.94
C GLU A 219 -7.57 -17.10 15.69
N ASP A 220 -7.96 -17.13 16.97
CA ASP A 220 -8.42 -15.94 17.70
C ASP A 220 -7.28 -15.06 18.26
N TYR A 221 -6.63 -14.28 17.39
CA TYR A 221 -5.60 -13.30 17.77
C TYR A 221 -6.14 -12.18 18.68
N LEU A 222 -7.39 -11.73 18.45
CA LEU A 222 -8.01 -10.74 19.33
C LEU A 222 -8.11 -11.29 20.75
N SER A 223 -8.35 -12.60 20.91
CA SER A 223 -8.23 -13.26 22.21
C SER A 223 -6.84 -13.24 22.80
N ASP A 224 -5.75 -13.35 22.02
CA ASP A 224 -4.40 -13.19 22.57
C ASP A 224 -4.14 -11.77 23.08
N LEU A 225 -4.59 -10.76 22.33
CA LEU A 225 -4.48 -9.37 22.76
C LEU A 225 -5.40 -9.05 23.96
N TYR A 226 -6.56 -9.67 24.02
CA TYR A 226 -7.46 -9.58 25.18
C TYR A 226 -6.87 -10.29 26.39
N ARG A 227 -6.24 -11.45 26.21
CA ARG A 227 -5.49 -12.15 27.25
C ARG A 227 -4.36 -11.29 27.81
N ILE A 228 -3.63 -10.57 26.97
CA ILE A 228 -2.65 -9.56 27.43
C ILE A 228 -3.32 -8.49 28.31
N ILE A 229 -4.46 -7.97 27.87
CA ILE A 229 -5.18 -6.92 28.62
C ILE A 229 -5.76 -7.48 29.94
N GLU A 230 -6.20 -8.74 29.97
CA GLU A 230 -6.87 -9.35 31.13
C GLU A 230 -5.85 -9.88 32.15
N ASP A 231 -4.86 -10.65 31.70
CA ASP A 231 -4.00 -11.45 32.57
C ASP A 231 -2.65 -10.77 32.90
N TYR A 232 -2.25 -9.74 32.15
CA TYR A 232 -0.93 -9.11 32.26
C TYR A 232 -1.03 -7.62 32.59
N PRO A 233 -1.26 -7.27 33.88
CA PRO A 233 -1.47 -5.89 34.31
C PRO A 233 -0.24 -4.98 34.16
N ASP A 234 0.95 -5.56 34.04
CA ASP A 234 2.21 -4.82 33.87
C ASP A 234 2.48 -4.40 32.40
N VAL A 235 1.75 -5.00 31.45
CA VAL A 235 1.85 -4.66 30.03
C VAL A 235 0.99 -3.44 29.72
N ARG A 236 1.61 -2.41 29.14
CA ARG A 236 0.88 -1.27 28.58
C ARG A 236 0.63 -1.46 27.09
N VAL A 237 -0.61 -1.30 26.66
CA VAL A 237 -1.03 -1.45 25.27
C VAL A 237 -1.42 -0.08 24.71
N HIS A 238 -0.78 0.32 23.62
CA HIS A 238 -1.13 1.48 22.81
C HIS A 238 -1.79 1.00 21.53
N ARG A 239 -3.03 1.42 21.26
CA ARG A 239 -3.82 0.98 20.12
C ARG A 239 -4.31 2.17 19.31
N ALA A 240 -3.79 2.34 18.11
CA ALA A 240 -4.27 3.35 17.17
C ALA A 240 -5.22 2.69 16.17
N MET A 241 -6.37 3.33 15.96
CA MET A 241 -7.48 2.79 15.19
C MET A 241 -7.99 3.92 14.31
N ASN A 242 -8.23 3.68 13.02
CA ASN A 242 -8.86 4.70 12.20
C ASN A 242 -10.35 4.79 12.54
N LEU A 243 -10.72 5.75 13.39
CA LEU A 243 -12.07 5.83 13.94
C LEU A 243 -13.10 6.39 12.95
N SER A 244 -12.69 6.87 11.77
CA SER A 244 -13.62 7.25 10.70
C SER A 244 -14.25 6.03 10.02
N VAL A 245 -13.73 4.83 10.30
CA VAL A 245 -14.23 3.57 9.76
C VAL A 245 -15.16 2.90 10.78
N ALA A 246 -16.37 2.54 10.35
CA ALA A 246 -17.39 1.93 11.21
C ALA A 246 -16.92 0.64 11.92
N GLY A 247 -16.13 -0.21 11.25
CA GLY A 247 -15.58 -1.43 11.83
C GLY A 247 -14.68 -1.16 13.04
N PHE A 248 -13.70 -0.28 12.86
CA PHE A 248 -12.75 0.11 13.92
C PHE A 248 -13.43 0.93 15.02
N SER A 249 -14.35 1.84 14.68
CA SER A 249 -15.06 2.63 15.69
C SER A 249 -15.95 1.75 16.59
N ASN A 250 -16.57 0.71 16.03
CA ASN A 250 -17.31 -0.29 16.80
C ASN A 250 -16.40 -1.15 17.69
N ALA A 251 -15.24 -1.56 17.20
CA ALA A 251 -14.25 -2.27 17.99
C ALA A 251 -13.72 -1.41 19.15
N ALA A 252 -13.46 -0.11 18.91
CA ALA A 252 -13.10 0.83 19.97
C ALA A 252 -14.21 0.92 21.03
N ARG A 253 -15.49 1.07 20.64
CA ARG A 253 -16.62 1.06 21.59
C ARG A 253 -16.68 -0.23 22.41
N HIS A 254 -16.41 -1.38 21.79
CA HIS A 254 -16.34 -2.66 22.50
C HIS A 254 -15.25 -2.64 23.58
N LEU A 255 -14.05 -2.15 23.27
CA LEU A 255 -12.95 -2.03 24.23
C LEU A 255 -13.29 -1.10 25.40
N PHE A 256 -13.96 0.03 25.15
CA PHE A 256 -14.42 0.95 26.21
C PHE A 256 -15.41 0.30 27.16
N ARG A 257 -16.32 -0.54 26.65
CA ARG A 257 -17.28 -1.28 27.47
C ARG A 257 -16.64 -2.43 28.23
N LYS A 258 -15.71 -3.15 27.60
CA LYS A 258 -15.08 -4.34 28.17
C LYS A 258 -13.98 -4.02 29.18
N TYR A 259 -13.18 -2.97 28.94
CA TYR A 259 -11.99 -2.66 29.75
C TYR A 259 -11.94 -1.20 30.24
N PRO A 260 -12.99 -0.67 30.88
CA PRO A 260 -13.05 0.75 31.28
C PRO A 260 -11.93 1.13 32.25
N GLU A 261 -11.58 0.26 33.22
CA GLU A 261 -10.52 0.55 34.20
C GLU A 261 -9.11 0.48 33.60
N ALA A 262 -8.87 -0.44 32.66
CA ALA A 262 -7.60 -0.51 31.92
C ALA A 262 -7.39 0.76 31.08
N ILE A 263 -8.48 1.26 30.48
CA ILE A 263 -8.43 2.51 29.73
C ILE A 263 -8.19 3.66 30.68
N LYS A 264 -9.01 3.84 31.71
CA LYS A 264 -8.91 4.96 32.66
C LYS A 264 -7.53 5.07 33.32
N SER A 265 -6.91 3.94 33.67
CA SER A 265 -5.55 3.89 34.24
C SER A 265 -4.44 4.21 33.24
N GLY A 266 -4.76 4.29 31.94
CA GLY A 266 -3.78 4.50 30.86
C GLY A 266 -2.94 3.27 30.54
N ARG A 267 -3.37 2.09 31.01
CA ARG A 267 -2.77 0.79 30.67
C ARG A 267 -3.18 0.35 29.25
N LEU A 268 -4.43 0.57 28.87
CA LEU A 268 -4.91 0.46 27.49
C LEU A 268 -5.19 1.86 26.94
N ARG A 269 -4.35 2.34 26.02
CA ARG A 269 -4.52 3.66 25.41
C ARG A 269 -5.07 3.51 24.00
N ILE A 270 -6.21 4.13 23.75
CA ILE A 270 -6.85 4.13 22.44
C ILE A 270 -6.64 5.51 21.78
N TYR A 271 -6.27 5.50 20.51
CA TYR A 271 -5.97 6.68 19.71
C TYR A 271 -6.70 6.61 18.37
N ASN A 272 -7.04 7.78 17.80
CA ASN A 272 -7.36 7.84 16.38
C ASN A 272 -6.09 7.67 15.54
N SER A 273 -6.17 6.92 14.45
CA SER A 273 -5.12 6.83 13.43
C SER A 273 -5.52 7.55 12.15
N ARG A 274 -4.56 8.27 11.56
CA ARG A 274 -4.74 8.94 10.26
C ARG A 274 -4.49 8.03 9.06
N VAL A 275 -3.98 6.83 9.30
CA VAL A 275 -3.61 5.88 8.25
C VAL A 275 -4.64 4.76 8.20
N SER A 276 -4.93 4.24 7.01
CA SER A 276 -6.00 3.25 6.77
C SER A 276 -5.52 1.97 6.07
N ASP A 277 -4.28 1.96 5.61
CA ASP A 277 -3.76 0.98 4.65
C ASP A 277 -2.54 0.21 5.17
N ILE A 278 -2.28 0.27 6.47
CA ILE A 278 -1.15 -0.42 7.10
C ILE A 278 -1.46 -0.88 8.52
N GLU A 279 -1.01 -2.08 8.85
CA GLU A 279 -1.17 -2.68 10.16
C GLU A 279 0.21 -2.89 10.81
N PHE A 280 0.33 -2.61 12.10
CA PHE A 280 1.61 -2.69 12.84
C PHE A 280 1.44 -3.41 14.17
N LEU A 281 2.37 -4.30 14.51
CA LEU A 281 2.63 -4.79 15.87
C LEU A 281 4.06 -4.42 16.23
N LEU A 282 4.24 -3.58 17.24
CA LEU A 282 5.56 -3.17 17.73
C LEU A 282 5.71 -3.62 19.18
N SER A 283 6.89 -4.14 19.49
CA SER A 283 7.43 -4.24 20.85
C SER A 283 8.69 -3.39 20.94
N ARG A 284 9.36 -3.39 22.11
CA ARG A 284 10.62 -2.66 22.28
C ARG A 284 11.77 -3.18 21.40
N SER A 285 11.70 -4.42 20.94
CA SER A 285 12.79 -5.11 20.24
C SER A 285 12.38 -5.72 18.90
N ALA A 286 11.11 -5.62 18.52
CA ALA A 286 10.61 -6.25 17.30
C ALA A 286 9.48 -5.45 16.66
N VAL A 287 9.47 -5.49 15.33
CA VAL A 287 8.53 -4.81 14.45
C VAL A 287 7.92 -5.84 13.51
N LEU A 288 6.60 -5.86 13.45
CA LEU A 288 5.84 -6.53 12.41
C LEU A 288 4.95 -5.52 11.71
N LEU A 289 5.08 -5.49 10.39
CA LEU A 289 4.27 -4.70 9.48
C LEU A 289 3.42 -5.67 8.67
N ALA A 290 2.12 -5.43 8.60
CA ALA A 290 1.22 -6.22 7.79
C ALA A 290 0.51 -5.31 6.78
N PHE A 291 0.44 -5.79 5.53
CA PHE A 291 -0.10 -5.03 4.41
C PHE A 291 -1.41 -5.67 3.93
N PRO A 292 -2.57 -5.04 4.20
CA PRO A 292 -3.84 -5.54 3.72
C PRO A 292 -3.91 -5.46 2.19
N ALA A 293 -4.49 -6.48 1.54
CA ALA A 293 -4.83 -6.38 0.13
C ALA A 293 -5.84 -5.23 -0.08
N LYS A 294 -5.81 -4.56 -1.24
CA LYS A 294 -6.86 -3.57 -1.55
C LYS A 294 -8.24 -4.25 -1.46
N PRO A 295 -9.17 -3.72 -0.65
CA PRO A 295 -10.50 -4.30 -0.54
C PRO A 295 -11.18 -4.30 -1.91
N LYS A 296 -11.70 -5.45 -2.36
CA LYS A 296 -12.37 -5.59 -3.67
C LYS A 296 -13.70 -4.82 -3.76
N LYS A 297 -14.18 -4.21 -2.66
CA LYS A 297 -15.41 -3.43 -2.56
C LYS A 297 -15.15 -2.10 -1.88
N HIS A 298 -15.73 -1.02 -2.42
CA HIS A 298 -15.84 0.27 -1.72
C HIS A 298 -16.48 0.08 -0.34
N GLY A 299 -15.87 0.62 0.71
CA GLY A 299 -16.37 0.54 2.10
C GLY A 299 -15.99 -0.71 2.90
N SER A 300 -15.08 -1.55 2.39
CA SER A 300 -14.46 -2.64 3.18
C SER A 300 -13.11 -2.14 3.69
N HIS A 301 -12.82 -2.27 4.99
CA HIS A 301 -11.76 -1.48 5.63
C HIS A 301 -10.58 -2.29 6.20
N ALA A 302 -10.53 -3.58 5.92
CA ALA A 302 -9.32 -4.39 5.98
C ALA A 302 -9.45 -5.45 4.88
N GLY A 303 -8.51 -5.49 3.94
CA GLY A 303 -8.41 -6.60 3.00
C GLY A 303 -7.55 -7.72 3.59
N GLU A 304 -7.70 -8.94 3.07
CA GLU A 304 -6.85 -10.08 3.46
C GLU A 304 -5.38 -9.68 3.36
N ILE A 305 -4.59 -9.96 4.41
CA ILE A 305 -3.16 -9.64 4.40
C ILE A 305 -2.49 -10.26 3.18
N SER A 306 -1.88 -9.38 2.39
CA SER A 306 -1.17 -9.74 1.17
C SER A 306 0.23 -10.25 1.49
N PHE A 307 0.96 -9.53 2.34
CA PHE A 307 2.27 -9.90 2.85
C PHE A 307 2.58 -9.14 4.14
N GLY A 308 3.60 -9.62 4.87
CA GLY A 308 4.10 -8.98 6.08
C GLY A 308 5.61 -8.77 6.03
N ILE A 309 6.11 -7.89 6.89
CA ILE A 309 7.54 -7.65 7.10
C ILE A 309 7.81 -7.74 8.60
N TYR A 310 8.70 -8.65 8.98
CA TYR A 310 9.15 -8.79 10.35
C TYR A 310 10.62 -8.40 10.49
N CYS A 311 10.95 -7.71 11.57
CA CYS A 311 12.32 -7.36 11.93
C CYS A 311 12.48 -7.39 13.45
N LYS A 312 13.55 -8.04 13.94
CA LYS A 312 13.94 -8.01 15.35
C LYS A 312 15.17 -7.12 15.49
N ASP A 313 14.96 -5.87 15.89
CA ASP A 313 16.02 -4.88 16.09
C ASP A 313 15.56 -3.75 17.02
N ASP A 314 16.32 -3.51 18.09
CA ASP A 314 15.98 -2.57 19.16
C ASP A 314 16.05 -1.09 18.74
N GLU A 315 16.96 -0.74 17.82
CA GLU A 315 17.09 0.63 17.33
C GLU A 315 15.95 0.96 16.37
N PHE A 316 15.68 0.02 15.45
CA PHE A 316 14.60 0.15 14.49
C PHE A 316 13.23 0.18 15.18
N ALA A 317 12.98 -0.73 16.13
CA ALA A 317 11.74 -0.75 16.89
C ALA A 317 11.50 0.59 17.61
N ARG A 318 12.54 1.14 18.24
CA ARG A 318 12.47 2.45 18.91
C ARG A 318 12.16 3.60 17.96
N ASN A 319 12.76 3.60 16.76
CA ASN A 319 12.48 4.61 15.74
C ASN A 319 11.04 4.50 15.23
N LEU A 320 10.54 3.29 15.00
CA LEU A 320 9.14 3.06 14.61
C LEU A 320 8.14 3.40 15.71
N ILE A 321 8.48 3.20 16.98
CA ILE A 321 7.66 3.66 18.12
C ILE A 321 7.60 5.20 18.16
N HIS A 322 8.73 5.88 17.89
CA HIS A 322 8.74 7.34 17.78
C HIS A 322 7.86 7.80 16.63
N TRP A 323 7.99 7.16 15.46
CA TRP A 323 7.19 7.44 14.29
C TRP A 323 5.68 7.18 14.52
N TYR A 324 5.33 6.07 15.18
CA TYR A 324 3.97 5.75 15.62
C TYR A 324 3.35 6.92 16.41
N ARG A 325 4.11 7.48 17.35
CA ARG A 325 3.63 8.58 18.20
C ARG A 325 3.51 9.91 17.44
N ALA A 326 4.41 10.16 16.49
CA ALA A 326 4.48 11.43 15.78
C ALA A 326 3.54 11.52 14.57
N PHE A 327 3.33 10.41 13.86
CA PHE A 327 2.68 10.41 12.54
C PHE A 327 1.45 9.51 12.46
N LEU A 328 1.45 8.34 13.11
CA LEU A 328 0.30 7.43 13.06
C LEU A 328 -0.83 7.89 13.97
N VAL A 329 -0.49 8.29 15.19
CA VAL A 329 -1.45 8.82 16.15
C VAL A 329 -1.86 10.22 15.74
N ASP A 330 -3.16 10.44 15.66
CA ASP A 330 -3.69 11.78 15.45
C ASP A 330 -3.46 12.65 16.68
N GLY A 331 -2.49 13.57 16.55
CA GLY A 331 -2.16 14.53 17.60
C GLY A 331 -3.29 15.49 17.99
N HIS A 332 -4.32 15.67 17.14
CA HIS A 332 -5.46 16.52 17.44
C HIS A 332 -6.33 15.95 18.57
N TYR A 333 -6.52 14.63 18.57
CA TYR A 333 -7.38 13.95 19.54
C TYR A 333 -6.59 13.33 20.70
N GLY A 334 -5.34 12.91 20.45
CA GLY A 334 -4.49 12.31 21.46
C GLY A 334 -5.06 10.99 22.01
N TRP A 335 -4.75 10.69 23.29
CA TRP A 335 -5.27 9.50 23.97
C TRP A 335 -6.71 9.74 24.44
N ILE A 336 -7.65 8.97 23.91
CA ILE A 336 -9.07 8.98 24.24
C ILE A 336 -9.28 8.21 25.55
N ARG A 337 -9.82 8.88 26.57
CA ARG A 337 -9.91 8.38 27.95
C ARG A 337 -11.30 7.94 28.35
N THR A 338 -12.34 8.43 27.68
CA THR A 338 -13.73 8.12 28.02
C THR A 338 -14.57 7.76 26.78
N GLU A 339 -15.67 7.02 26.98
CA GLU A 339 -16.61 6.71 25.89
C GLU A 339 -17.28 7.98 25.33
N ALA A 340 -17.45 9.01 26.16
CA ALA A 340 -17.94 10.32 25.72
C ALA A 340 -16.94 10.99 24.76
N GLU A 341 -15.65 11.05 25.13
CA GLU A 341 -14.59 11.54 24.24
C GLU A 341 -14.54 10.74 22.94
N LEU A 342 -14.64 9.41 23.02
CA LEU A 342 -14.65 8.54 21.84
C LEU A 342 -15.77 8.94 20.87
N ASN A 343 -16.99 9.13 21.35
CA ASN A 343 -18.11 9.51 20.51
C ASN A 343 -17.93 10.92 19.91
N THR A 344 -17.37 11.87 20.66
CA THR A 344 -17.02 13.19 20.13
C THR A 344 -16.01 13.08 18.98
N VAL A 345 -14.97 12.27 19.13
CA VAL A 345 -13.96 12.05 18.07
C VAL A 345 -14.60 11.43 16.83
N ILE A 346 -15.41 10.38 17.00
CA ILE A 346 -16.08 9.70 15.87
C ILE A 346 -16.99 10.67 15.12
N ASN A 347 -17.83 11.42 15.82
CA ASN A 347 -18.74 12.38 15.18
C ASN A 347 -17.98 13.44 14.38
N ALA A 348 -16.88 13.98 14.93
CA ALA A 348 -16.05 14.97 14.24
C ALA A 348 -15.44 14.38 12.94
N LEU A 349 -14.96 13.13 12.99
CA LEU A 349 -14.40 12.45 11.82
C LEU A 349 -15.47 12.13 10.76
N GLU A 350 -16.68 11.77 11.18
CA GLU A 350 -17.82 11.55 10.27
C GLU A 350 -18.22 12.86 9.56
N GLU A 351 -18.27 13.99 10.28
CA GLU A 351 -18.53 15.31 9.71
C GLU A 351 -17.45 15.73 8.70
N GLU A 352 -16.16 15.53 9.02
CA GLU A 352 -15.06 15.81 8.09
C GLU A 352 -15.14 14.96 6.81
N THR A 353 -15.50 13.69 6.96
CA THR A 353 -15.63 12.78 5.81
C THR A 353 -16.77 13.23 4.91
N PHE A 354 -17.92 13.59 5.52
CA PHE A 354 -19.07 14.12 4.79
C PHE A 354 -18.73 15.42 4.03
N GLN A 355 -17.99 16.33 4.65
CA GLN A 355 -17.57 17.59 4.00
C GLN A 355 -16.64 17.33 2.79
N ARG A 356 -15.67 16.41 2.91
CA ARG A 356 -14.76 16.06 1.80
C ARG A 356 -15.48 15.41 0.62
N GLU A 357 -16.53 14.63 0.86
CA GLU A 357 -17.32 14.01 -0.21
C GLU A 357 -18.23 15.01 -0.96
N HIS A 358 -18.44 16.20 -0.37
CA HIS A 358 -19.33 17.24 -0.89
C HIS A 358 -18.61 18.55 -1.24
N GLU A 359 -17.27 18.58 -1.23
CA GLU A 359 -16.50 19.68 -1.82
C GLU A 359 -16.62 19.62 -3.35
N PRO A 360 -17.07 20.69 -4.02
CA PRO A 360 -17.08 20.75 -5.47
C PRO A 360 -15.64 20.85 -6.00
N ASP A 361 -15.26 19.89 -6.85
CA ASP A 361 -13.98 19.84 -7.60
C ASP A 361 -13.63 21.14 -8.35
#